data_AF-H9MBG8-F1
#
_entry.id   AF-H9MBG8-F1
#
_cell.length_a   1.000
_cell.length_b   1.000
_cell.length_c   1.000
_cell.angle_alpha   90.00
_cell.angle_beta   90.00
_cell.angle_gamma   90.00
#
_symmetry.space_group_name_H-M   'P 1'
#
loop_
_entity.id
_entity.type
_entity.pdbx_description
1 polymer ?
#
loop_
_entity_poly.entity_id
_entity_poly.type
_entity_poly.pdbx_seq_one_letter_code
_entity_poly.pdbx_strand_id
1 'polypeptide(L)' 'VKDESWGNQVRDQVGHPAFALVNKATGQALRHAIAECQEVLLTQYEGPSSYDENVLWSESEDMGYGYRTVRMANNIRL' A
#
# COMPACT_ATOMS: atom_id res chain seq x y z
N VAL A 1 -5.99 -1.75 -9.69
CA VAL A 1 -5.15 -2.95 -9.83
C VAL A 1 -4.27 -3.02 -8.61
N LYS A 2 -4.18 -4.20 -7.99
CA LYS A 2 -3.24 -4.47 -6.91
C LYS A 2 -1.94 -4.94 -7.55
N ASP A 3 -0.88 -4.15 -7.43
CA ASP A 3 0.45 -4.52 -7.92
C ASP A 3 1.26 -5.13 -6.76
N GLU A 4 1.48 -6.43 -6.82
CA GLU A 4 2.12 -7.22 -5.77
C GLU A 4 3.63 -7.42 -6.01
N SER A 5 4.22 -6.72 -7.01
CA SER A 5 5.64 -6.87 -7.37
C SER A 5 6.60 -6.63 -6.21
N TRP A 6 6.21 -5.80 -5.24
CA TRP A 6 7.01 -5.47 -4.04
C TRP A 6 6.93 -6.51 -2.92
N GLY A 7 5.98 -7.46 -2.97
CA GLY A 7 5.68 -8.35 -1.83
C GLY A 7 6.82 -9.29 -1.42
N ASN A 8 7.77 -9.55 -2.31
CA ASN A 8 8.95 -10.35 -2.01
C ASN A 8 10.08 -9.55 -1.34
N GLN A 9 10.09 -8.23 -1.51
CA GLN A 9 11.17 -7.34 -1.05
C GLN A 9 10.78 -6.54 0.19
N VAL A 10 9.49 -6.17 0.29
CA VAL A 10 8.99 -5.30 1.35
C VAL A 10 7.89 -6.02 2.11
N ARG A 11 8.05 -6.05 3.43
CA ARG A 11 7.08 -6.59 4.39
C ARG A 11 6.80 -5.56 5.47
N ASP A 12 5.58 -5.55 5.98
CA ASP A 12 5.23 -4.71 7.12
C ASP A 12 5.82 -5.24 8.44
N GLN A 13 5.58 -4.53 9.54
CA GLN A 13 6.14 -4.86 10.86
C GLN A 13 5.79 -6.28 11.35
N VAL A 14 4.69 -6.87 10.90
CA VAL A 14 4.26 -8.23 11.29
C VAL A 14 4.53 -9.28 10.21
N GLY A 15 5.16 -8.88 9.09
CA GLY A 15 5.62 -9.77 8.04
C GLY A 15 4.68 -9.93 6.85
N HIS A 16 3.60 -9.16 6.74
CA HIS A 16 2.72 -9.23 5.56
C HIS A 16 3.38 -8.56 4.34
N PRO A 17 3.25 -9.14 3.14
CA PRO A 17 3.85 -8.59 1.92
C PRO A 17 3.21 -7.26 1.54
N ALA A 18 4.02 -6.32 1.09
CA ALA A 18 3.54 -5.03 0.59
C ALA A 18 3.07 -5.11 -0.88
N PHE A 19 2.19 -4.18 -1.26
CA PHE A 19 1.68 -3.99 -2.62
C PHE A 19 1.35 -2.52 -2.89
N ALA A 20 1.22 -2.14 -4.16
CA ALA A 20 0.72 -0.84 -4.56
C ALA A 20 -0.73 -0.93 -5.07
N LEU A 21 -1.54 0.09 -4.79
CA LEU A 21 -2.89 0.22 -5.34
C LEU A 21 -2.89 1.21 -6.49
N VAL A 22 -2.97 0.69 -7.72
CA VAL A 22 -2.87 1.50 -8.95
C VAL A 22 -4.24 1.65 -9.58
N ASN A 23 -4.67 2.89 -9.81
CA ASN A 23 -5.89 3.16 -10.56
C ASN A 23 -5.72 2.68 -12.00
N LYS A 24 -6.65 1.82 -12.47
CA LYS A 24 -6.56 1.22 -13.81
C LYS A 24 -6.74 2.24 -14.94
N ALA A 25 -7.50 3.30 -14.72
CA ALA A 25 -7.80 4.29 -15.74
C ALA A 25 -6.71 5.37 -15.85
N THR A 26 -6.14 5.80 -14.73
CA THR A 26 -5.16 6.90 -14.71
C THR A 26 -3.70 6.43 -14.60
N GLY A 27 -3.47 5.19 -14.15
CA GLY A 27 -2.12 4.70 -13.85
C GLY A 27 -1.50 5.31 -12.59
N GLN A 28 -2.25 6.12 -11.83
CA GLN A 28 -1.77 6.70 -10.58
C GLN A 28 -1.90 5.70 -9.42
N ALA A 29 -0.94 5.72 -8.50
CA ALA A 29 -0.99 4.94 -7.27
C ALA A 29 -1.58 5.74 -6.12
N LEU A 30 -2.27 5.02 -5.22
CA LEU A 30 -2.66 5.55 -3.92
C LEU A 30 -1.42 5.72 -3.04
N ARG A 31 -1.26 6.91 -2.48
CA ARG A 31 -0.14 7.30 -1.63
C ARG A 31 -0.63 7.65 -0.22
N HIS A 32 0.21 7.41 0.78
CA HIS A 32 -0.03 7.79 2.17
C HIS A 32 -0.36 9.28 2.28
N ALA A 33 -1.18 9.60 3.28
CA ALA A 33 -1.43 10.98 3.67
C ALA A 33 -0.17 11.62 4.26
N ILE A 34 -0.09 12.95 4.23
CA ILE A 34 1.06 13.70 4.77
C ILE A 34 1.01 13.74 6.31
N ALA A 35 -0.19 13.75 6.89
CA ALA A 35 -0.43 13.76 8.32
C ALA A 35 -1.63 12.89 8.72
N GLU A 36 -1.75 12.63 10.02
CA GLU A 36 -2.89 11.89 10.59
C GLU A 36 -4.22 12.60 10.31
N CYS A 37 -5.30 11.82 10.22
CA CYS A 37 -6.66 12.33 9.94
C CYS A 37 -6.79 13.12 8.62
N GLN A 38 -5.88 12.92 7.68
CA GLN A 38 -5.96 13.47 6.33
C GLN A 38 -6.27 12.38 5.30
N GLU A 39 -6.81 12.82 4.16
CA GLU A 39 -7.11 11.96 3.03
C GLU A 39 -5.83 11.45 2.36
N VAL A 40 -5.91 10.23 1.84
CA VAL A 40 -4.87 9.63 1.00
C VAL A 40 -4.74 10.38 -0.32
N LEU A 41 -3.54 10.37 -0.89
CA LEU A 41 -3.22 11.11 -2.11
C LEU A 41 -3.13 10.18 -3.32
N LEU A 42 -3.12 10.77 -4.51
CA LEU A 42 -2.78 10.08 -5.75
C LEU A 42 -1.46 10.62 -6.28
N THR A 43 -0.57 9.73 -6.72
CA THR A 43 0.71 10.08 -7.33
C THR A 43 0.96 9.27 -8.58
N GLN A 44 1.86 9.74 -9.44
CA GLN A 44 2.30 8.97 -10.60
C GLN A 44 2.97 7.67 -10.13
N TYR A 45 2.58 6.53 -10.69
CA TYR A 45 3.20 5.25 -10.36
C TYR A 45 4.29 4.91 -11.37
N GLU A 46 5.53 4.81 -10.89
CA GLU A 46 6.70 4.48 -11.71
C GLU A 46 6.97 2.96 -11.78
N GLY A 47 6.16 2.14 -11.10
CA GLY A 47 6.33 0.69 -11.07
C GLY A 47 7.46 0.23 -10.14
N PRO A 48 7.81 -1.08 -10.18
CA PRO A 48 8.84 -1.66 -9.32
C PRO A 48 10.28 -1.19 -9.64
N SER A 49 10.48 -0.41 -10.70
CA SER A 49 11.78 0.19 -11.03
C SER A 49 12.17 1.36 -10.14
N SER A 50 11.21 1.97 -9.45
CA SER A 50 11.42 3.13 -8.58
C SER A 50 10.79 2.86 -7.23
N TYR A 51 11.62 2.81 -6.19
CA TYR A 51 11.15 2.56 -4.83
C TYR A 51 10.55 3.83 -4.24
N ASP A 52 9.25 3.82 -4.00
CA ASP A 52 8.55 4.81 -3.16
C ASP A 52 7.76 4.07 -2.08
N GLU A 53 8.22 4.16 -0.84
CA GLU A 53 7.56 3.51 0.29
C GLU A 53 6.17 4.07 0.57
N ASN A 54 5.90 5.32 0.16
CA ASN A 54 4.64 5.99 0.47
C ASN A 54 3.48 5.48 -0.38
N VAL A 55 3.75 4.73 -1.45
CA VAL A 55 2.69 4.08 -2.26
C VAL A 55 2.47 2.62 -1.87
N LEU A 56 3.20 2.11 -0.87
CA LEU A 56 3.14 0.73 -0.43
C LEU A 56 2.15 0.55 0.72
N TRP A 57 1.29 -0.45 0.54
CA TRP A 57 0.24 -0.85 1.47
C TRP A 57 0.44 -2.30 1.85
N SER A 58 -0.05 -2.70 3.01
CA SER A 58 -0.19 -4.11 3.40
C SER A 58 -1.62 -4.43 3.77
N GLU A 59 -1.94 -5.72 3.78
CA GLU A 59 -3.19 -6.24 4.33
C GLU A 59 -2.96 -6.68 5.78
N SER A 60 -3.96 -6.50 6.64
CA SER A 60 -3.98 -7.13 7.96
C SER A 60 -4.23 -8.65 7.86
N GLU A 61 -4.19 -9.31 9.02
CA GLU A 61 -4.85 -10.60 9.19
C GLU A 61 -6.35 -10.50 8.88
N ASP A 62 -6.98 -11.65 8.68
CA ASP A 62 -8.43 -11.75 8.45
C ASP A 62 -9.20 -11.29 9.69
N MET A 63 -10.02 -10.25 9.53
CA MET A 63 -10.88 -9.69 10.59
C MET A 63 -12.22 -10.42 10.70
N GLY A 64 -12.41 -11.49 9.92
CA GLY A 64 -13.62 -12.30 9.82
C GLY A 64 -14.16 -12.31 8.39
N TYR A 65 -14.64 -13.47 7.95
CA TYR A 65 -15.29 -13.67 6.64
C TYR A 65 -14.41 -13.27 5.42
N GLY A 66 -13.09 -13.27 5.56
CA GLY A 66 -12.17 -12.89 4.48
C GLY A 66 -11.98 -11.38 4.32
N TYR A 67 -12.55 -10.55 5.20
CA TYR A 67 -12.32 -9.11 5.19
C TYR A 67 -10.99 -8.78 5.87
N ARG A 68 -10.23 -7.87 5.25
CA ARG A 68 -8.93 -7.40 5.75
C ARG A 68 -8.88 -5.89 5.70
N THR A 69 -8.10 -5.27 6.57
CA THR A 69 -7.82 -3.84 6.47
C THR A 69 -6.65 -3.61 5.53
N VAL A 70 -6.69 -2.49 4.80
CA VAL A 70 -5.54 -1.97 4.05
C VAL A 70 -4.90 -0.90 4.92
N ARG A 71 -3.59 -1.01 5.14
CA ARG A 71 -2.81 -0.14 6.02
C ARG A 71 -1.47 0.22 5.41
N MET A 72 -0.84 1.27 5.90
CA MET A 72 0.46 1.70 5.38
C MET A 72 1.51 0.62 5.67
N ALA A 73 2.30 0.21 4.66
CA ALA A 73 3.27 -0.86 4.84
C ALA A 73 4.41 -0.47 5.80
N ASN A 74 4.78 0.81 5.83
CA ASN A 74 5.81 1.35 6.73
C ASN A 74 5.28 1.67 8.14
N ASN A 75 3.96 1.84 8.32
CA ASN A 75 3.36 2.16 9.61
C ASN A 75 1.95 1.57 9.76
N ILE A 76 1.88 0.41 10.38
CA ILE A 76 0.63 -0.32 10.60
C ILE A 76 -0.13 0.11 11.87
N ARG A 77 0.32 1.16 12.56
CA ARG A 77 -0.22 1.61 13.85
C ARG A 77 -1.00 2.92 13.77
N LEU A 78 -0.98 3.60 12.62
CA LEU A 78 -1.84 4.74 12.33
C LEU A 78 -3.29 4.31 12.04
#